data_AF-A0A1M3IDK7-F1
#
_entry.id   AF-A0A1M3IDK7-F1
#
_cell.length_a   1.000
_cell.length_b   1.000
_cell.length_c   1.000
_cell.angle_alpha   90.00
_cell.angle_beta   90.00
_cell.angle_gamma   90.00
#
_symmetry.space_group_name_H-M   'P 1'
#
loop_
_entity.id
_entity.type
_entity.pdbx_description
1 polymer ?
#
loop_
_entity_poly.entity_id
_entity_poly.type
_entity_poly.pdbx_seq_one_letter_code
_entity_poly.pdbx_strand_id
1 'polypeptide(L)'
;MQLWTTDGTDTGSHHVITLRQIMPISTYKSSYIFLGKDSNLIQSLWITDGTSSGTRIIKRGNKYWNANPTSACSYKDKIFWLMNDSTYIAQMWYTDGTDTGTHIIYKDNLDILSSVNQYINVIDSQILYSASDTAHGMELWTCDGTDSGTHMLVEINPGPKNQGAFTYSTLKFNGKLYFGGMYGNATGLYCSDGTAKGTRIIKPMNSVFYGSILETFNNKFYFLAEDSRRWACMYVSDGTTAGTKIFTDSAGKEIRGTPIAYNNKLYIQSYFDTAAVGLYQSDGTSANTYVIHAAFPRSVNYSTFGYYYTIYKNALWLEGQYDSTGLELWHLGDVDTPISINSIKHSTILWSIYPNPNNGNFTINTSNPSFDGIVSVYDITGRVVISKAIHGATHTLQLPAGAKGIYIVKLQSGDAVSTKKILVE
;
A
#
# COMPACT_ATOMS: atom_id res chain seq x y z
N MET A 1 -24.73 5.79 -9.47
CA MET A 1 -23.64 6.13 -8.54
C MET A 1 -24.02 7.40 -7.79
N GLN A 2 -23.69 7.46 -6.50
CA GLN A 2 -23.89 8.66 -5.69
C GLN A 2 -22.53 9.21 -5.28
N LEU A 3 -22.39 10.54 -5.33
CA LEU A 3 -21.27 11.24 -4.71
C LEU A 3 -21.70 11.72 -3.34
N TRP A 4 -20.85 11.51 -2.35
CA TRP A 4 -21.04 11.93 -0.97
C TRP A 4 -19.77 12.63 -0.48
N THR A 5 -19.95 13.51 0.48
CA THR A 5 -18.88 14.11 1.30
C THR A 5 -19.06 13.66 2.73
N THR A 6 -17.97 13.54 3.48
CA THR A 6 -17.99 13.07 4.87
C THR A 6 -16.81 13.64 5.64
N ASP A 7 -17.02 13.90 6.94
CA ASP A 7 -15.97 14.20 7.92
C ASP A 7 -15.53 12.94 8.70
N GLY A 8 -16.00 11.76 8.30
CA GLY A 8 -15.78 10.48 8.98
C GLY A 8 -16.88 10.11 9.98
N THR A 9 -17.92 10.93 10.14
CA THR A 9 -19.10 10.63 10.95
C THR A 9 -20.35 10.44 10.10
N ASP A 10 -21.33 9.68 10.60
CA ASP A 10 -22.62 9.50 9.91
C ASP A 10 -23.36 10.85 9.76
N THR A 11 -23.32 11.72 10.77
CA THR A 11 -23.98 13.03 10.76
C THR A 11 -23.28 14.05 9.87
N GLY A 12 -21.96 13.95 9.70
CA GLY A 12 -21.19 14.79 8.79
C GLY A 12 -21.16 14.27 7.35
N SER A 13 -21.77 13.10 7.10
CA SER A 13 -21.90 12.54 5.77
C SER A 13 -23.13 13.09 5.05
N HIS A 14 -22.93 13.72 3.90
CA HIS A 14 -24.01 14.33 3.14
C HIS A 14 -23.94 14.00 1.65
N HIS A 15 -25.11 13.82 1.05
CA HIS A 15 -25.27 13.51 -0.36
C HIS A 15 -24.96 14.75 -1.19
N VAL A 16 -24.15 14.59 -2.24
CA VAL A 16 -23.78 15.68 -3.14
C VAL A 16 -24.63 15.61 -4.41
N ILE A 17 -24.57 14.50 -5.14
CA ILE A 17 -25.29 14.30 -6.41
C ILE A 17 -25.44 12.81 -6.76
N THR A 18 -26.49 12.47 -7.52
CA THR A 18 -26.67 11.13 -8.11
C THR A 18 -26.54 11.19 -9.62
N LEU A 19 -25.67 10.36 -10.18
CA LEU A 19 -25.43 10.25 -11.63
C LEU A 19 -25.35 8.77 -12.04
N ARG A 20 -25.49 8.46 -13.34
CA ARG A 20 -25.32 7.08 -13.83
C ARG A 20 -23.89 6.59 -13.57
N GLN A 21 -22.91 7.46 -13.83
CA GLN A 21 -21.49 7.19 -13.64
C GLN A 21 -20.79 8.46 -13.15
N ILE A 22 -19.80 8.30 -12.26
CA ILE A 22 -18.92 9.36 -11.79
C ILE A 22 -17.51 8.87 -12.00
N MET A 23 -16.70 9.63 -12.74
CA MET A 23 -15.30 9.33 -13.00
C MET A 23 -14.43 10.47 -12.48
N PRO A 24 -13.59 10.20 -11.47
CA PRO A 24 -12.74 11.22 -10.88
C PRO A 24 -11.72 11.76 -11.90
N ILE A 25 -11.41 13.07 -11.87
CA ILE A 25 -10.27 13.65 -12.61
C ILE A 25 -9.22 14.16 -11.62
N SER A 26 -9.53 15.22 -10.89
CA SER A 26 -8.56 15.82 -9.96
C SER A 26 -9.22 16.83 -9.02
N THR A 27 -8.52 17.19 -7.95
CA THR A 27 -8.83 18.38 -7.17
C THR A 27 -8.34 19.62 -7.90
N TYR A 28 -9.07 20.72 -7.75
CA TYR A 28 -8.72 22.02 -8.30
C TYR A 28 -9.09 23.09 -7.29
N LYS A 29 -8.09 23.74 -6.69
CA LYS A 29 -8.28 24.65 -5.55
C LYS A 29 -9.05 23.93 -4.43
N SER A 30 -10.15 24.51 -3.94
CA SER A 30 -11.04 23.91 -2.94
C SER A 30 -12.15 23.04 -3.55
N SER A 31 -12.10 22.77 -4.85
CA SER A 31 -13.12 22.03 -5.57
C SER A 31 -12.59 20.72 -6.13
N TYR A 32 -13.52 19.88 -6.56
CA TYR A 32 -13.25 18.61 -7.20
C TYR A 32 -13.85 18.58 -8.60
N ILE A 33 -13.05 18.15 -9.58
CA ILE A 33 -13.43 18.02 -10.98
C ILE A 33 -13.57 16.55 -11.34
N PHE A 34 -14.67 16.22 -12.02
CA PHE A 34 -14.99 14.85 -12.41
C PHE A 34 -15.81 14.83 -13.70
N LEU A 35 -15.79 13.70 -14.42
CA LEU A 35 -16.78 13.43 -15.46
C LEU A 35 -18.00 12.76 -14.86
N GLY A 36 -19.18 13.26 -15.22
CA GLY A 36 -20.45 12.77 -14.73
C GLY A 36 -21.36 12.41 -15.89
N LYS A 37 -21.88 11.17 -15.90
CA LYS A 37 -22.82 10.67 -16.91
C LYS A 37 -24.25 10.79 -16.41
N ASP A 38 -25.08 11.53 -17.15
CA ASP A 38 -26.49 11.74 -16.81
C ASP A 38 -27.39 10.56 -17.23
N SER A 39 -28.70 10.71 -17.04
CA SER A 39 -29.70 9.68 -17.41
C SER A 39 -29.80 9.42 -18.90
N ASN A 40 -29.37 10.37 -19.74
CA ASN A 40 -29.36 10.28 -21.20
C ASN A 40 -28.02 9.73 -21.74
N LEU A 41 -27.16 9.23 -20.85
CA LEU A 41 -25.83 8.72 -21.15
C LEU A 41 -24.86 9.78 -21.69
N ILE A 42 -25.16 11.06 -21.49
CA ILE A 42 -24.27 12.16 -21.85
C ILE A 42 -23.27 12.35 -20.71
N GLN A 43 -21.98 12.27 -21.05
CA GLN A 43 -20.89 12.50 -20.12
C GLN A 43 -20.45 13.96 -20.24
N SER A 44 -20.51 14.68 -19.13
CA SER A 44 -20.14 16.10 -19.03
C SER A 44 -19.06 16.30 -17.98
N LEU A 45 -18.37 17.43 -18.04
CA LEU A 45 -17.39 17.83 -17.03
C LEU A 45 -18.09 18.62 -15.93
N TRP A 46 -17.91 18.18 -14.69
CA TRP A 46 -18.53 18.75 -13.49
C TRP A 46 -17.46 19.30 -12.55
N ILE A 47 -17.88 20.26 -11.73
CA ILE A 47 -17.14 20.75 -10.58
C ILE A 47 -18.05 20.71 -9.34
N THR A 48 -17.48 20.40 -8.18
CA THR A 48 -18.17 20.44 -6.89
C THR A 48 -17.25 20.98 -5.81
N ASP A 49 -17.82 21.71 -4.85
CA ASP A 49 -17.16 22.09 -3.59
C ASP A 49 -17.48 21.11 -2.45
N GLY A 50 -18.17 20.01 -2.76
CA GLY A 50 -18.66 19.05 -1.78
C GLY A 50 -20.11 19.28 -1.34
N THR A 51 -20.79 20.31 -1.85
CA THR A 51 -22.21 20.57 -1.56
C THR A 51 -23.07 20.34 -2.80
N SER A 52 -24.34 19.99 -2.63
CA SER A 52 -25.28 19.91 -3.77
C SER A 52 -25.43 21.27 -4.49
N SER A 53 -25.41 22.38 -3.76
CA SER A 53 -25.52 23.73 -4.33
C SER A 53 -24.29 24.17 -5.14
N GLY A 54 -23.09 23.76 -4.72
CA GLY A 54 -21.84 24.04 -5.43
C GLY A 54 -21.51 23.03 -6.52
N THR A 55 -22.37 22.02 -6.74
CA THR A 55 -22.17 20.99 -7.77
C THR A 55 -22.86 21.36 -9.07
N ARG A 56 -22.07 21.52 -10.14
CA ARG A 56 -22.59 21.95 -11.45
C ARG A 56 -21.71 21.49 -12.59
N ILE A 57 -22.29 21.45 -13.79
CA ILE A 57 -21.56 21.22 -15.04
C ILE A 57 -20.74 22.47 -15.36
N ILE A 58 -19.46 22.29 -15.70
CA ILE A 58 -18.61 23.33 -16.29
C ILE A 58 -18.53 23.22 -17.81
N LYS A 59 -18.61 22.00 -18.38
CA LYS A 59 -18.62 21.80 -19.82
C LYS A 59 -19.58 20.68 -20.18
N ARG A 60 -20.56 20.98 -21.05
CA ARG A 60 -21.41 19.94 -21.63
C ARG A 60 -20.60 19.11 -22.61
N GLY A 61 -20.59 17.80 -22.40
CA GLY A 61 -19.88 16.86 -23.27
C GLY A 61 -20.83 16.01 -24.12
N ASN A 62 -20.42 14.79 -24.45
CA ASN A 62 -21.17 13.87 -25.29
C ASN A 62 -21.09 12.43 -24.76
N LYS A 63 -21.67 11.44 -25.46
CA LYS A 63 -21.68 10.03 -25.04
C LYS A 63 -20.34 9.29 -25.18
N TYR A 64 -19.38 9.87 -25.90
CA TYR A 64 -18.04 9.31 -26.15
C TYR A 64 -16.98 9.87 -25.20
N TRP A 65 -17.30 10.93 -24.46
CA TRP A 65 -16.37 11.52 -23.50
C TRP A 65 -15.98 10.51 -22.43
N ASN A 66 -14.70 10.17 -22.36
CA ASN A 66 -14.17 9.22 -21.39
C ASN A 66 -12.73 9.57 -21.02
N ALA A 67 -12.48 9.86 -19.75
CA ALA A 67 -11.15 10.18 -19.23
C ALA A 67 -10.56 8.99 -18.47
N ASN A 68 -9.23 8.85 -18.49
CA ASN A 68 -8.56 7.94 -17.57
C ASN A 68 -8.37 8.67 -16.23
N PRO A 69 -8.91 8.18 -15.09
CA PRO A 69 -8.85 8.88 -13.81
C PRO A 69 -7.43 9.08 -13.27
N THR A 70 -6.44 8.34 -13.78
CA THR A 70 -5.02 8.47 -13.39
C THR A 70 -4.23 9.47 -14.23
N SER A 71 -4.88 10.09 -15.23
CA SER A 71 -4.22 10.92 -16.24
C SER A 71 -4.42 12.42 -16.02
N ALA A 72 -4.34 12.93 -14.79
CA ALA A 72 -4.52 14.36 -14.52
C ALA A 72 -3.34 15.01 -13.77
N CYS A 73 -3.03 16.28 -14.09
CA CYS A 73 -2.07 17.09 -13.33
C CYS A 73 -2.46 18.57 -13.25
N SER A 74 -2.03 19.24 -12.19
CA SER A 74 -2.09 20.70 -12.08
C SER A 74 -0.88 21.36 -12.74
N TYR A 75 -1.12 22.35 -13.60
CA TYR A 75 -0.07 23.11 -14.28
C TYR A 75 -0.58 24.51 -14.65
N LYS A 76 0.20 25.56 -14.32
CA LYS A 76 -0.14 26.98 -14.57
C LYS A 76 -1.60 27.33 -14.20
N ASP A 77 -2.00 27.02 -12.97
CA ASP A 77 -3.34 27.24 -12.41
C ASP A 77 -4.51 26.60 -13.20
N LYS A 78 -4.23 25.53 -13.94
CA LYS A 78 -5.21 24.73 -14.66
C LYS A 78 -5.03 23.25 -14.33
N ILE A 79 -6.06 22.46 -14.55
CA ILE A 79 -5.96 21.00 -14.55
C ILE A 79 -5.86 20.54 -16.00
N PHE A 80 -4.89 19.68 -16.28
CA PHE A 80 -4.70 19.01 -17.56
C PHE A 80 -5.01 17.53 -17.39
N TRP A 81 -5.67 16.91 -18.37
CA TRP A 81 -5.91 15.47 -18.38
C TRP A 81 -6.05 14.88 -19.77
N LEU A 82 -5.95 13.56 -19.87
CA LEU A 82 -6.15 12.84 -21.13
C LEU A 82 -7.59 12.31 -21.21
N MET A 83 -8.26 12.61 -22.32
CA MET A 83 -9.66 12.26 -22.52
C MET A 83 -9.95 11.98 -23.99
N ASN A 84 -10.73 10.92 -24.23
CA ASN A 84 -11.34 10.66 -25.54
C ASN A 84 -12.62 11.48 -25.63
N ASP A 85 -12.82 12.23 -26.72
CA ASP A 85 -14.07 12.92 -27.02
C ASP A 85 -14.84 12.31 -28.20
N SER A 86 -14.22 11.33 -28.87
CA SER A 86 -14.69 10.55 -30.01
C SER A 86 -14.31 9.08 -29.85
N THR A 87 -14.59 8.23 -30.85
CA THR A 87 -14.59 6.77 -30.67
C THR A 87 -13.21 6.15 -30.41
N TYR A 88 -12.09 6.79 -30.79
CA TYR A 88 -10.77 6.12 -30.73
C TYR A 88 -9.55 6.96 -30.39
N ILE A 89 -9.66 8.28 -30.20
CA ILE A 89 -8.47 9.14 -30.03
C ILE A 89 -8.61 9.98 -28.76
N ALA A 90 -7.76 9.73 -27.76
CA ALA A 90 -7.63 10.63 -26.63
C ALA A 90 -6.77 11.84 -27.00
N GLN A 91 -7.08 12.97 -26.38
CA GLN A 91 -6.37 14.23 -26.55
C GLN A 91 -6.10 14.83 -25.17
N MET A 92 -5.18 15.78 -25.13
CA MET A 92 -4.93 16.56 -23.92
C MET A 92 -6.01 17.60 -23.77
N TRP A 93 -6.69 17.60 -22.63
CA TRP A 93 -7.69 18.59 -22.26
C TRP A 93 -7.18 19.40 -21.08
N TYR A 94 -7.66 20.64 -20.95
CA TYR A 94 -7.42 21.43 -19.75
C TYR A 94 -8.62 22.29 -19.37
N THR A 95 -8.66 22.71 -18.11
CA THR A 95 -9.67 23.62 -17.58
C THR A 95 -9.12 24.50 -16.47
N ASP A 96 -9.63 25.74 -16.40
CA ASP A 96 -9.47 26.64 -15.25
C ASP A 96 -10.69 26.61 -14.29
N GLY A 97 -11.62 25.66 -14.50
CA GLY A 97 -12.87 25.54 -13.75
C GLY A 97 -14.07 26.28 -14.37
N THR A 98 -13.91 26.88 -15.54
CA THR A 98 -14.97 27.57 -16.29
C THR A 98 -15.24 26.91 -17.65
N ASP A 99 -16.43 27.13 -18.21
CA ASP A 99 -16.79 26.65 -19.56
C ASP A 99 -15.87 27.25 -20.63
N THR A 100 -15.64 28.57 -20.53
CA THR A 100 -14.82 29.35 -21.47
C THR A 100 -13.34 29.01 -21.40
N GLY A 101 -12.85 28.57 -20.25
CA GLY A 101 -11.46 28.16 -20.05
C GLY A 101 -11.23 26.65 -20.16
N THR A 102 -12.24 25.89 -20.58
CA THR A 102 -12.13 24.44 -20.85
C THR A 102 -11.86 24.20 -22.34
N HIS A 103 -10.68 23.68 -22.66
CA HIS A 103 -10.24 23.47 -24.03
C HIS A 103 -9.51 22.14 -24.22
N ILE A 104 -9.35 21.79 -25.49
CA ILE A 104 -8.55 20.67 -25.98
C ILE A 104 -7.26 21.25 -26.60
N ILE A 105 -6.13 20.59 -26.36
CA ILE A 105 -4.91 20.74 -27.13
C ILE A 105 -4.94 19.62 -28.16
N TYR A 106 -5.22 19.99 -29.40
CA TYR A 106 -5.42 19.03 -30.47
C TYR A 106 -4.12 18.79 -31.22
N LYS A 107 -3.72 17.53 -31.33
CA LYS A 107 -2.56 17.13 -32.14
C LYS A 107 -2.96 16.07 -33.15
N ASP A 108 -2.86 16.42 -34.43
CA ASP A 108 -3.06 15.49 -35.54
C ASP A 108 -2.10 14.30 -35.42
N ASN A 109 -2.60 13.11 -35.79
CA ASN A 109 -1.85 11.85 -35.81
C ASN A 109 -1.31 11.39 -34.45
N LEU A 110 -1.67 12.04 -33.35
CA LEU A 110 -1.34 11.59 -32.00
C LEU A 110 -2.34 10.52 -31.58
N ASP A 111 -1.83 9.32 -31.31
CA ASP A 111 -2.59 8.17 -30.82
C ASP A 111 -2.28 7.99 -29.33
N ILE A 112 -3.18 8.50 -28.51
CA ILE A 112 -3.15 8.37 -27.06
C ILE A 112 -4.07 7.19 -26.71
N LEU A 113 -3.49 5.99 -26.63
CA LEU A 113 -4.24 4.74 -26.47
C LEU A 113 -5.03 4.70 -25.15
N SER A 114 -6.36 4.83 -25.23
CA SER A 114 -7.26 4.89 -24.06
C SER A 114 -7.28 3.63 -23.17
N SER A 115 -6.74 2.51 -23.67
CA SER A 115 -6.67 1.22 -22.99
C SER A 115 -5.46 1.07 -22.06
N VAL A 116 -4.55 2.04 -22.00
CA VAL A 116 -3.37 2.01 -21.11
C VAL A 116 -3.49 3.04 -19.99
N ASN A 117 -2.90 2.74 -18.83
CA ASN A 117 -2.71 3.74 -17.77
C ASN A 117 -1.76 4.81 -18.28
N GLN A 118 -2.27 6.03 -18.43
CA GLN A 118 -1.50 7.15 -18.96
C GLN A 118 -1.09 8.06 -17.82
N TYR A 119 0.21 8.32 -17.74
CA TYR A 119 0.78 9.21 -16.74
C TYR A 119 1.00 10.58 -17.34
N ILE A 120 0.66 11.61 -16.57
CA ILE A 120 0.89 13.00 -16.90
C ILE A 120 1.59 13.65 -15.71
N ASN A 121 2.76 14.23 -15.95
CA ASN A 121 3.65 14.69 -14.90
C ASN A 121 4.28 16.03 -15.25
N VAL A 122 4.12 17.02 -14.39
CA VAL A 122 4.89 18.26 -14.50
C VAL A 122 6.34 18.07 -14.01
N ILE A 123 7.33 18.32 -14.87
CA ILE A 123 8.77 18.39 -14.56
C ILE A 123 9.32 19.69 -15.15
N ASP A 124 10.06 20.46 -14.36
CA ASP A 124 10.70 21.72 -14.78
C ASP A 124 9.83 22.61 -15.68
N SER A 125 8.61 22.90 -15.21
CA SER A 125 7.61 23.71 -15.92
C SER A 125 7.17 23.17 -17.29
N GLN A 126 7.23 21.86 -17.50
CA GLN A 126 6.67 21.19 -18.67
C GLN A 126 5.83 19.98 -18.24
N ILE A 127 4.78 19.70 -18.99
CA ILE A 127 3.97 18.49 -18.83
C ILE A 127 4.63 17.38 -19.65
N LEU A 128 5.05 16.31 -18.99
CA LEU A 128 5.55 15.08 -19.60
C LEU A 128 4.46 14.01 -19.57
N TYR A 129 4.24 13.34 -20.69
CA TYR A 129 3.24 12.28 -20.82
C TYR A 129 3.64 11.29 -21.91
N SER A 130 2.98 10.13 -21.91
CA SER A 130 3.22 9.08 -22.91
C SER A 130 2.19 9.18 -24.03
N ALA A 131 2.66 9.19 -25.28
CA ALA A 131 1.80 9.15 -26.46
C ALA A 131 2.51 8.49 -27.63
N SER A 132 1.74 7.99 -28.60
CA SER A 132 2.27 7.48 -29.88
C SER A 132 1.80 8.32 -31.05
N ASP A 133 2.44 8.19 -32.21
CA ASP A 133 1.95 8.82 -33.43
C ASP A 133 1.90 7.82 -34.61
N THR A 134 1.72 8.30 -35.84
CA THR A 134 1.66 7.44 -37.02
C THR A 134 3.03 6.90 -37.46
N ALA A 135 4.12 7.54 -37.04
CA ALA A 135 5.49 7.17 -37.38
C ALA A 135 6.18 6.39 -36.25
N HIS A 136 5.83 6.67 -35.00
CA HIS A 136 6.53 6.20 -33.80
C HIS A 136 5.59 5.45 -32.86
N GLY A 137 6.15 4.53 -32.08
CA GLY A 137 5.43 3.86 -31.00
C GLY A 137 5.11 4.81 -29.84
N MET A 138 4.71 4.24 -28.70
CA MET A 138 4.56 5.01 -27.46
C MET A 138 5.91 5.60 -27.04
N GLU A 139 6.00 6.92 -27.00
CA GLU A 139 7.22 7.67 -26.63
C GLU A 139 6.91 8.70 -25.55
N LEU A 140 7.96 9.38 -25.06
CA LEU A 140 7.82 10.48 -24.11
C LEU A 140 7.59 11.80 -24.85
N TRP A 141 6.47 12.45 -24.54
CA TRP A 141 6.05 13.73 -25.11
C TRP A 141 6.09 14.83 -24.07
N THR A 142 6.25 16.08 -24.53
CA THR A 142 6.20 17.29 -23.70
C THR A 142 5.12 18.25 -24.18
N CYS A 143 4.56 19.02 -23.25
CA CYS A 143 3.58 20.08 -23.48
C CYS A 143 3.80 21.24 -22.50
N ASP A 144 3.85 22.47 -23.00
CA ASP A 144 4.00 23.68 -22.19
C ASP A 144 2.66 24.36 -21.85
N GLY A 145 1.54 23.70 -22.20
CA GLY A 145 0.17 24.19 -22.13
C GLY A 145 -0.39 24.75 -23.44
N THR A 146 0.36 24.66 -24.54
CA THR A 146 -0.05 25.15 -25.88
C THR A 146 0.10 24.07 -26.95
N ASP A 147 -0.66 24.20 -28.06
CA ASP A 147 -0.54 23.32 -29.22
C ASP A 147 0.87 23.35 -29.83
N SER A 148 1.48 24.54 -29.93
CA SER A 148 2.82 24.74 -30.48
C SER A 148 3.94 24.18 -29.60
N GLY A 149 3.75 24.19 -28.28
CA GLY A 149 4.69 23.59 -27.33
C GLY A 149 4.51 22.09 -27.15
N THR A 150 3.53 21.47 -27.83
CA THR A 150 3.25 20.04 -27.74
C THR A 150 3.99 19.25 -28.81
N HIS A 151 4.99 18.46 -28.40
CA HIS A 151 5.86 17.70 -29.29
C HIS A 151 6.51 16.50 -28.58
N MET A 152 7.01 15.54 -29.35
CA MET A 152 7.80 14.43 -28.82
C MET A 152 9.07 14.99 -28.18
N LEU A 153 9.35 14.62 -26.93
CA LEU A 153 10.52 15.10 -26.21
C LEU A 153 11.79 14.44 -26.75
N VAL A 154 11.74 13.12 -26.90
CA VAL A 154 12.79 12.30 -27.50
C VAL A 154 12.19 10.96 -27.92
N GLU A 155 12.65 10.44 -29.05
CA GLU A 155 12.41 9.05 -29.43
C GLU A 155 13.33 8.17 -28.60
N ILE A 156 12.79 7.55 -27.54
CA ILE A 156 13.54 6.66 -26.67
C ILE A 156 13.74 5.33 -27.37
N ASN A 157 12.78 4.83 -28.15
CA ASN A 157 12.96 3.59 -28.89
C ASN A 157 12.85 3.76 -30.41
N PRO A 158 13.98 3.99 -31.11
CA PRO A 158 13.98 4.05 -32.57
C PRO A 158 13.53 2.72 -33.18
N GLY A 159 12.37 2.70 -33.83
CA GLY A 159 11.82 1.48 -34.41
C GLY A 159 10.40 1.59 -34.96
N PRO A 160 9.86 0.52 -35.56
CA PRO A 160 8.48 0.51 -36.06
C PRO A 160 7.48 0.81 -34.94
N LYS A 161 6.32 1.40 -35.29
CA LYS A 161 5.20 1.76 -34.38
C LYS A 161 4.89 0.74 -33.27
N ASN A 162 5.14 -0.55 -33.51
CA ASN A 162 4.84 -1.64 -32.56
C ASN A 162 5.91 -1.82 -31.45
N GLN A 163 6.96 -1.00 -31.38
CA GLN A 163 8.08 -1.16 -30.44
C GLN A 163 8.28 0.01 -29.45
N GLY A 164 7.28 0.85 -29.18
CA GLY A 164 7.46 2.04 -28.32
C GLY A 164 8.04 1.78 -26.92
N ALA A 165 8.65 2.82 -26.33
CA ALA A 165 9.08 2.85 -24.95
C ALA A 165 7.88 2.77 -23.98
N PHE A 166 7.57 1.55 -23.56
CA PHE A 166 6.50 1.24 -22.63
C PHE A 166 6.72 1.84 -21.23
N THR A 167 5.98 2.90 -20.88
CA THR A 167 6.01 3.46 -19.51
C THR A 167 4.66 3.27 -18.81
N TYR A 168 4.52 2.17 -18.08
CA TYR A 168 3.30 1.88 -17.32
C TYR A 168 3.38 2.27 -15.85
N SER A 169 4.43 2.99 -15.45
CA SER A 169 4.62 3.57 -14.12
C SER A 169 5.64 4.69 -14.18
N THR A 170 5.35 5.77 -13.47
CA THR A 170 6.26 6.92 -13.37
C THR A 170 6.37 7.38 -11.93
N LEU A 171 7.53 7.92 -11.56
CA LEU A 171 7.78 8.53 -10.26
C LEU A 171 8.50 9.87 -10.46
N LYS A 172 8.01 10.91 -9.80
CA LYS A 172 8.79 12.13 -9.61
C LYS A 172 9.69 11.96 -8.39
N PHE A 173 11.00 12.09 -8.58
CA PHE A 173 11.97 11.99 -7.51
C PHE A 173 13.13 12.95 -7.77
N ASN A 174 13.48 13.79 -6.80
CA ASN A 174 14.56 14.78 -6.90
C ASN A 174 14.54 15.60 -8.20
N GLY A 175 13.35 16.10 -8.57
CA GLY A 175 13.15 16.96 -9.75
C GLY A 175 13.17 16.24 -11.09
N LYS A 176 13.25 14.91 -11.13
CA LYS A 176 13.26 14.10 -12.36
C LYS A 176 12.12 13.11 -12.38
N LEU A 177 11.72 12.72 -13.58
CA LEU A 177 10.80 11.61 -13.81
C LEU A 177 11.60 10.33 -13.96
N TYR A 178 11.23 9.27 -13.24
CA TYR A 178 11.77 7.91 -13.39
C TYR A 178 10.67 6.98 -13.89
N PHE A 179 11.02 6.07 -14.78
CA PHE A 179 10.06 5.17 -15.42
C PHE A 179 10.75 3.91 -15.96
N GLY A 180 9.99 2.82 -16.05
CA GLY A 180 10.39 1.67 -16.85
C GLY A 180 10.27 2.01 -18.32
N GLY A 181 11.23 1.58 -19.15
CA GLY A 181 11.20 1.81 -20.59
C GLY A 181 11.94 0.72 -21.36
N MET A 182 11.88 0.83 -22.70
CA MET A 182 12.53 -0.06 -23.64
C MET A 182 13.31 0.77 -24.68
N TYR A 183 14.50 0.32 -25.05
CA TYR A 183 15.35 0.84 -26.14
C TYR A 183 15.89 -0.35 -26.93
N GLY A 184 15.45 -0.51 -28.19
CA GLY A 184 15.70 -1.70 -28.99
C GLY A 184 15.26 -2.98 -28.26
N ASN A 185 16.19 -3.90 -28.04
CA ASN A 185 15.98 -5.14 -27.29
C ASN A 185 16.27 -5.02 -25.78
N ALA A 186 16.62 -3.83 -25.28
CA ALA A 186 16.98 -3.59 -23.88
C ALA A 186 15.84 -2.91 -23.13
N THR A 187 15.40 -3.47 -22.02
CA THR A 187 14.50 -2.80 -21.08
C THR A 187 15.32 -2.23 -19.92
N GLY A 188 14.75 -1.32 -19.14
CA GLY A 188 15.47 -0.74 -18.00
C GLY A 188 14.74 0.36 -17.28
N LEU A 189 15.41 0.87 -16.25
CA LEU A 189 15.00 2.08 -15.54
C LEU A 189 15.58 3.29 -16.26
N TYR A 190 14.71 4.21 -16.67
CA TYR A 190 15.04 5.48 -17.32
C TYR A 190 14.80 6.64 -16.38
N CYS A 191 15.40 7.79 -16.72
CA CYS A 191 15.00 9.07 -16.14
C CYS A 191 14.92 10.16 -17.19
N SER A 192 14.16 11.22 -16.89
CA SER A 192 14.09 12.46 -17.66
C SER A 192 14.05 13.67 -16.71
N ASP A 193 14.77 14.73 -17.05
CA ASP A 193 14.65 16.04 -16.41
C ASP A 193 13.74 17.00 -17.20
N GLY A 194 12.99 16.50 -18.20
CA GLY A 194 12.19 17.33 -19.09
C GLY A 194 12.93 17.78 -20.35
N THR A 195 14.18 17.36 -20.55
CA THR A 195 14.94 17.63 -21.79
C THR A 195 15.29 16.35 -22.53
N ALA A 196 15.47 16.44 -23.86
CA ALA A 196 15.93 15.31 -24.67
C ALA A 196 17.29 14.77 -24.18
N LYS A 197 18.24 15.67 -23.87
CA LYS A 197 19.60 15.31 -23.40
C LYS A 197 19.59 14.66 -22.02
N GLY A 198 18.69 15.10 -21.13
CA GLY A 198 18.55 14.54 -19.80
C GLY A 198 17.71 13.26 -19.76
N THR A 199 17.06 12.89 -20.86
CA THR A 199 16.30 11.65 -20.98
C THR A 199 17.21 10.50 -21.39
N ARG A 200 17.43 9.53 -20.49
CA ARG A 200 18.35 8.40 -20.72
C ARG A 200 18.09 7.23 -19.78
N ILE A 201 18.62 6.07 -20.15
CA ILE A 201 18.65 4.89 -19.29
C ILE A 201 19.59 5.12 -18.10
N ILE A 202 19.12 4.79 -16.90
CA ILE A 202 19.92 4.77 -15.67
C ILE A 202 20.52 3.38 -15.46
N LYS A 203 19.74 2.33 -15.70
CA LYS A 203 20.21 0.94 -15.57
C LYS A 203 19.45 -0.01 -16.52
N PRO A 204 20.17 -0.76 -17.38
CA PRO A 204 19.59 -1.87 -18.13
C PRO A 204 19.10 -2.99 -17.20
N MET A 205 17.94 -3.56 -17.50
CA MET A 205 17.27 -4.62 -16.74
C MET A 205 16.55 -5.57 -17.70
N ASN A 206 16.02 -6.70 -17.20
CA ASN A 206 15.22 -7.62 -18.03
C ASN A 206 13.78 -7.13 -18.20
N SER A 207 13.22 -6.52 -17.15
CA SER A 207 11.92 -5.86 -17.15
C SER A 207 11.79 -4.99 -15.91
N VAL A 208 11.09 -3.86 -16.00
CA VAL A 208 10.63 -3.07 -14.87
C VAL A 208 9.11 -3.23 -14.83
N PHE A 209 8.57 -3.75 -13.73
CA PHE A 209 7.18 -4.19 -13.69
C PHE A 209 6.19 -3.02 -13.76
N TYR A 210 4.94 -3.34 -14.09
CA TYR A 210 3.80 -2.41 -14.06
C TYR A 210 3.41 -2.12 -12.61
N GLY A 211 3.04 -0.88 -12.31
CA GLY A 211 2.72 -0.42 -10.95
C GLY A 211 3.90 -0.52 -9.98
N SER A 212 5.12 -0.66 -10.50
CA SER A 212 6.24 -1.15 -9.72
C SER A 212 7.04 -0.11 -8.99
N ILE A 213 6.75 1.19 -9.12
CA ILE A 213 7.42 2.19 -8.28
C ILE A 213 6.53 2.42 -7.05
N LEU A 214 7.04 1.96 -5.91
CA LEU A 214 6.19 1.56 -4.79
C LEU A 214 6.20 2.59 -3.66
N GLU A 215 7.39 3.15 -3.39
CA GLU A 215 7.59 3.99 -2.22
C GLU A 215 8.85 4.85 -2.37
N THR A 216 8.83 6.03 -1.75
CA THR A 216 10.04 6.83 -1.52
C THR A 216 10.36 6.84 -0.04
N PHE A 217 11.61 6.55 0.31
CA PHE A 217 12.03 6.51 1.71
C PHE A 217 13.52 6.82 1.83
N ASN A 218 13.89 7.64 2.82
CA ASN A 218 15.27 8.05 3.08
C ASN A 218 16.04 8.51 1.82
N ASN A 219 15.40 9.39 1.02
CA ASN A 219 15.95 9.92 -0.23
C ASN A 219 16.38 8.82 -1.22
N LYS A 220 15.58 7.76 -1.29
CA LYS A 220 15.65 6.70 -2.29
C LYS A 220 14.25 6.32 -2.72
N PHE A 221 14.14 5.64 -3.86
CA PHE A 221 12.90 5.02 -4.29
C PHE A 221 13.08 3.53 -4.51
N TYR A 222 11.98 2.82 -4.30
CA TYR A 222 11.91 1.37 -4.35
C TYR A 222 11.00 0.94 -5.46
N PHE A 223 11.43 -0.06 -6.22
CA PHE A 223 10.66 -0.55 -7.33
C PHE A 223 10.84 -2.04 -7.60
N LEU A 224 9.92 -2.65 -8.35
CA LEU A 224 10.06 -4.05 -8.80
C LEU A 224 10.63 -4.12 -10.21
N ALA A 225 11.63 -4.98 -10.38
CA ALA A 225 12.18 -5.35 -11.68
C ALA A 225 12.56 -6.83 -11.68
N GLU A 226 12.74 -7.40 -12.87
CA GLU A 226 13.22 -8.77 -13.02
C GLU A 226 14.69 -8.88 -12.63
N ASP A 227 15.02 -9.92 -11.86
CA ASP A 227 16.39 -10.35 -11.63
C ASP A 227 16.95 -11.15 -12.83
N SER A 228 18.17 -11.69 -12.69
CA SER A 228 18.78 -12.55 -13.71
C SER A 228 18.05 -13.88 -13.93
N ARG A 229 17.14 -14.27 -13.03
CA ARG A 229 16.33 -15.50 -13.09
C ARG A 229 14.91 -15.22 -13.59
N ARG A 230 14.61 -13.98 -13.99
CA ARG A 230 13.28 -13.50 -14.43
C ARG A 230 12.22 -13.57 -13.34
N TRP A 231 12.64 -13.38 -12.10
CA TRP A 231 11.76 -13.24 -10.95
C TRP A 231 11.61 -11.78 -10.55
N ALA A 232 10.41 -11.40 -10.09
CA ALA A 232 10.18 -10.08 -9.56
C ALA A 232 10.91 -9.88 -8.23
N CYS A 233 11.85 -8.94 -8.22
CA CYS A 233 12.64 -8.58 -7.05
C CYS A 233 12.54 -7.08 -6.81
N MET A 234 12.63 -6.69 -5.54
CA MET A 234 12.67 -5.30 -5.14
C MET A 234 14.07 -4.75 -5.39
N TYR A 235 14.13 -3.59 -6.02
CA TYR A 235 15.30 -2.77 -6.24
C TYR A 235 15.18 -1.48 -5.44
N VAL A 236 16.33 -0.91 -5.11
CA VAL A 236 16.45 0.43 -4.54
C VAL A 236 17.27 1.30 -5.48
N SER A 237 16.94 2.59 -5.58
CA SER A 237 17.71 3.57 -6.34
C SER A 237 17.73 4.93 -5.63
N ASP A 238 18.86 5.62 -5.75
CA ASP A 238 19.02 7.05 -5.44
C ASP A 238 18.89 7.94 -6.69
N GLY A 239 18.53 7.35 -7.84
CA GLY A 239 18.47 8.01 -9.14
C GLY A 239 19.74 7.89 -10.00
N THR A 240 20.78 7.22 -9.50
CA THR A 240 22.05 7.01 -10.22
C THR A 240 22.23 5.54 -10.64
N THR A 241 23.05 5.30 -11.67
CA THR A 241 23.40 3.94 -12.09
C THR A 241 24.06 3.13 -10.98
N ALA A 242 24.96 3.75 -10.21
CA ALA A 242 25.69 3.10 -9.12
C ALA A 242 24.80 2.80 -7.90
N GLY A 243 23.88 3.70 -7.57
CA GLY A 243 22.94 3.52 -6.46
C GLY A 243 21.75 2.62 -6.78
N THR A 244 21.52 2.27 -8.06
CA THR A 244 20.44 1.38 -8.48
C THR A 244 20.86 -0.09 -8.36
N LYS A 245 20.29 -0.84 -7.41
CA LYS A 245 20.65 -2.25 -7.16
C LYS A 245 19.51 -3.05 -6.55
N ILE A 246 19.63 -4.39 -6.62
CA ILE A 246 18.71 -5.30 -5.94
C ILE A 246 18.76 -5.00 -4.43
N PHE A 247 17.59 -4.95 -3.81
CA PHE A 247 17.45 -4.78 -2.38
C PHE A 247 17.36 -6.15 -1.70
N THR A 248 18.28 -6.39 -0.77
CA THR A 248 18.35 -7.64 -0.01
C THR A 248 18.07 -7.42 1.46
N ASP A 249 17.79 -8.50 2.18
CA ASP A 249 17.88 -8.54 3.64
C ASP A 249 19.34 -8.54 4.13
N SER A 250 19.51 -8.63 5.45
CA SER A 250 20.81 -8.66 6.12
C SER A 250 21.63 -9.91 5.83
N ALA A 251 21.01 -10.98 5.34
CA ALA A 251 21.66 -12.22 4.93
C ALA A 251 22.00 -12.24 3.43
N GLY A 252 21.70 -11.17 2.68
CA GLY A 252 21.95 -11.07 1.25
C GLY A 252 20.85 -11.74 0.40
N LYS A 253 19.71 -12.09 0.98
CA LYS A 253 18.57 -12.66 0.26
C LYS A 253 17.74 -11.57 -0.38
N GLU A 254 17.37 -11.77 -1.64
CA GLU A 254 16.53 -10.84 -2.39
C GLU A 254 15.14 -10.70 -1.78
N ILE A 255 14.68 -9.46 -1.66
CA ILE A 255 13.32 -9.13 -1.22
C ILE A 255 12.40 -9.10 -2.45
N ARG A 256 11.20 -9.69 -2.35
CA ARG A 256 10.24 -9.89 -3.45
C ARG A 256 8.85 -9.39 -3.08
N GLY A 257 8.79 -8.23 -2.46
CA GLY A 257 7.57 -7.64 -1.92
C GLY A 257 7.47 -6.16 -2.20
N THR A 258 6.28 -5.60 -1.95
CA THR A 258 6.03 -4.17 -2.07
C THR A 258 6.25 -3.49 -0.70
N PRO A 259 7.07 -2.43 -0.62
CA PRO A 259 7.31 -1.67 0.59
C PRO A 259 6.21 -0.64 0.85
N ILE A 260 6.04 -0.30 2.13
CA ILE A 260 5.31 0.89 2.58
C ILE A 260 6.11 1.59 3.68
N ALA A 261 6.22 2.92 3.60
CA ALA A 261 6.86 3.73 4.63
C ALA A 261 5.88 4.03 5.77
N TYR A 262 6.25 3.69 7.00
CA TYR A 262 5.47 3.98 8.20
C TYR A 262 6.40 4.19 9.40
N ASN A 263 6.14 5.20 10.23
CA ASN A 263 6.93 5.53 11.42
C ASN A 263 8.45 5.51 11.21
N ASN A 264 8.90 6.17 10.14
CA ASN A 264 10.32 6.28 9.78
C ASN A 264 11.02 4.92 9.54
N LYS A 265 10.26 3.93 9.06
CA LYS A 265 10.75 2.63 8.63
C LYS A 265 10.03 2.19 7.36
N LEU A 266 10.62 1.23 6.66
CA LEU A 266 9.98 0.49 5.59
C LEU A 266 9.48 -0.85 6.10
N TYR A 267 8.26 -1.19 5.74
CA TYR A 267 7.65 -2.49 5.99
C TYR A 267 7.40 -3.18 4.66
N ILE A 268 7.77 -4.46 4.56
CA ILE A 268 7.64 -5.23 3.30
C ILE A 268 7.11 -6.62 3.63
N GLN A 269 5.93 -7.00 3.12
CA GLN A 269 5.53 -8.40 3.01
C GLN A 269 6.21 -9.00 1.79
N SER A 270 7.05 -10.01 2.01
CA SER A 270 7.80 -10.68 0.96
C SER A 270 7.87 -12.18 1.24
N TYR A 271 8.06 -12.96 0.18
CA TYR A 271 8.29 -14.39 0.29
C TYR A 271 9.55 -14.69 1.13
N PHE A 272 9.42 -15.59 2.11
CA PHE A 272 10.52 -16.16 2.88
C PHE A 272 10.93 -17.55 2.39
N ASP A 273 10.04 -18.29 1.73
CA ASP A 273 10.33 -19.58 1.11
C ASP A 273 9.27 -19.86 0.02
N THR A 274 9.33 -21.01 -0.65
CA THR A 274 8.37 -21.40 -1.71
C THR A 274 6.91 -21.46 -1.25
N ALA A 275 6.62 -21.38 0.06
CA ALA A 275 5.27 -21.53 0.61
C ALA A 275 4.82 -20.42 1.58
N ALA A 276 5.71 -19.56 2.09
CA ALA A 276 5.38 -18.61 3.15
C ALA A 276 5.80 -17.18 2.83
N VAL A 277 4.90 -16.24 3.16
CA VAL A 277 5.12 -14.79 3.10
C VAL A 277 5.22 -14.28 4.52
N GLY A 278 5.95 -13.20 4.75
CA GLY A 278 5.64 -12.37 5.89
C GLY A 278 6.49 -11.12 5.95
N LEU A 279 6.57 -10.55 7.14
CA LEU A 279 6.80 -9.12 7.28
C LEU A 279 8.24 -8.82 7.63
N TYR A 280 8.90 -8.06 6.76
CA TYR A 280 10.19 -7.45 6.99
C TYR A 280 10.01 -6.03 7.51
N GLN A 281 10.96 -5.60 8.33
CA GLN A 281 11.17 -4.21 8.70
C GLN A 281 12.55 -3.77 8.21
N SER A 282 12.67 -2.52 7.77
CA SER A 282 13.91 -1.96 7.25
C SER A 282 14.07 -0.47 7.57
N ASP A 283 15.30 0.00 7.70
CA ASP A 283 15.68 1.42 7.70
C ASP A 283 16.06 1.94 6.29
N GLY A 284 15.78 1.13 5.26
CA GLY A 284 16.15 1.41 3.88
C GLY A 284 17.54 0.89 3.48
N THR A 285 18.23 0.16 4.37
CA THR A 285 19.50 -0.53 4.09
C THR A 285 19.35 -2.04 4.21
N SER A 286 20.10 -2.80 3.40
CA SER A 286 20.08 -4.26 3.48
C SER A 286 20.58 -4.78 4.84
N ALA A 287 21.58 -4.14 5.44
CA ALA A 287 22.13 -4.54 6.73
C ALA A 287 21.08 -4.53 7.86
N ASN A 288 20.13 -3.60 7.82
CA ASN A 288 19.07 -3.46 8.81
C ASN A 288 17.70 -3.85 8.25
N THR A 289 17.67 -4.80 7.32
CA THR A 289 16.43 -5.39 6.80
C THR A 289 16.30 -6.81 7.33
N TYR A 290 15.27 -7.06 8.13
CA TYR A 290 15.08 -8.33 8.81
C TYR A 290 13.60 -8.65 9.05
N VAL A 291 13.32 -9.93 9.25
CA VAL A 291 11.98 -10.45 9.51
C VAL A 291 11.50 -10.04 10.90
N ILE A 292 10.31 -9.47 10.98
CA ILE A 292 9.61 -9.18 12.24
C ILE A 292 8.38 -10.05 12.46
N HIS A 293 7.92 -10.76 11.41
CA HIS A 293 6.86 -11.76 11.51
C HIS A 293 7.07 -12.86 10.46
N ALA A 294 7.24 -14.12 10.90
CA ALA A 294 7.89 -15.16 10.11
C ALA A 294 6.98 -15.94 9.14
N ALA A 295 5.66 -15.93 9.28
CA ALA A 295 4.78 -16.56 8.29
C ALA A 295 3.33 -16.11 8.41
N PHE A 296 2.75 -15.70 7.28
CA PHE A 296 1.35 -15.92 6.95
C PHE A 296 1.30 -17.28 6.22
N PRO A 297 0.63 -18.31 6.79
CA PRO A 297 0.67 -19.71 6.31
C PRO A 297 0.40 -19.94 4.82
N ARG A 298 -0.30 -19.01 4.15
CA ARG A 298 -0.57 -19.13 2.72
C ARG A 298 -0.20 -17.85 1.99
N SER A 299 0.44 -18.00 0.83
CA SER A 299 0.50 -16.92 -0.15
C SER A 299 -0.92 -16.60 -0.59
N VAL A 300 -1.38 -15.39 -0.32
CA VAL A 300 -2.51 -14.85 -1.09
C VAL A 300 -2.07 -14.89 -2.57
N ASN A 301 -2.98 -15.25 -3.49
CA ASN A 301 -2.64 -15.32 -4.91
C ASN A 301 -2.27 -13.92 -5.43
N TYR A 302 -0.99 -13.54 -5.29
CA TYR A 302 -0.45 -12.24 -5.66
C TYR A 302 0.01 -12.24 -7.13
N SER A 303 -0.81 -12.79 -8.04
CA SER A 303 -0.59 -12.62 -9.49
C SER A 303 -0.72 -11.15 -9.91
N THR A 304 -1.18 -10.28 -9.01
CA THR A 304 -1.14 -8.84 -9.12
C THR A 304 -0.43 -8.28 -7.89
N PHE A 305 0.61 -7.46 -8.11
CA PHE A 305 1.38 -6.76 -7.10
C PHE A 305 0.55 -5.64 -6.42
N GLY A 306 -0.62 -6.00 -5.89
CA GLY A 306 -1.55 -5.09 -5.23
C GLY A 306 -1.04 -4.61 -3.88
N TYR A 307 -1.44 -3.42 -3.47
CA TYR A 307 -1.17 -2.87 -2.16
C TYR A 307 -2.11 -3.52 -1.13
N TYR A 308 -1.58 -4.37 -0.25
CA TYR A 308 -2.34 -4.98 0.85
C TYR A 308 -2.09 -4.25 2.18
N TYR A 309 -1.65 -3.00 2.08
CA TYR A 309 -1.39 -2.14 3.22
C TYR A 309 -2.19 -0.86 3.10
N THR A 310 -2.58 -0.30 4.24
CA THR A 310 -3.03 1.09 4.31
C THR A 310 -2.63 1.70 5.64
N ILE A 311 -2.31 2.99 5.63
CA ILE A 311 -2.13 3.75 6.87
C ILE A 311 -3.46 4.38 7.21
N TYR A 312 -4.03 3.99 8.34
CA TYR A 312 -5.29 4.53 8.83
C TYR A 312 -5.23 4.69 10.34
N LYS A 313 -5.66 5.85 10.83
CA LYS A 313 -5.60 6.23 12.26
C LYS A 313 -4.23 5.97 12.89
N ASN A 314 -3.17 6.42 12.22
CA ASN A 314 -1.78 6.27 12.68
C ASN A 314 -1.32 4.82 12.90
N ALA A 315 -2.00 3.84 12.30
CA ALA A 315 -1.53 2.45 12.26
C ALA A 315 -1.36 1.99 10.82
N LEU A 316 -0.35 1.15 10.61
CA LEU A 316 -0.16 0.39 9.39
C LEU A 316 -1.05 -0.85 9.47
N TRP A 317 -2.07 -0.90 8.63
CA TRP A 317 -2.94 -2.06 8.46
C TRP A 317 -2.40 -2.94 7.33
N LEU A 318 -2.49 -4.26 7.51
CA LEU A 318 -2.08 -5.25 6.51
C LEU A 318 -2.90 -6.53 6.60
N GLU A 319 -2.98 -7.28 5.51
CA GLU A 319 -3.66 -8.57 5.45
C GLU A 319 -2.71 -9.73 5.76
N GLY A 320 -3.18 -10.73 6.50
CA GLY A 320 -2.49 -11.99 6.74
C GLY A 320 -3.40 -13.19 6.49
N GLN A 321 -2.93 -14.20 5.76
CA GLN A 321 -3.71 -15.41 5.48
C GLN A 321 -3.24 -16.61 6.30
N TYR A 322 -4.16 -17.25 7.03
CA TYR A 322 -3.92 -18.41 7.87
C TYR A 322 -4.77 -19.61 7.44
N ASP A 323 -4.24 -20.82 7.61
CA ASP A 323 -4.95 -22.05 7.26
C ASP A 323 -6.20 -22.29 8.13
N SER A 324 -6.16 -21.86 9.39
CA SER A 324 -7.23 -22.07 10.37
C SER A 324 -8.39 -21.08 10.24
N THR A 325 -8.10 -19.84 9.86
CA THR A 325 -9.03 -18.70 9.99
C THR A 325 -9.24 -17.93 8.70
N GLY A 326 -8.46 -18.21 7.65
CA GLY A 326 -8.57 -17.51 6.38
C GLY A 326 -7.85 -16.16 6.39
N LEU A 327 -8.45 -15.15 5.76
CA LEU A 327 -7.89 -13.79 5.71
C LEU A 327 -8.19 -13.05 6.99
N GLU A 328 -7.14 -12.52 7.62
CA GLU A 328 -7.21 -11.71 8.83
C GLU A 328 -6.61 -10.34 8.57
N LEU A 329 -7.19 -9.32 9.22
CA LEU A 329 -6.68 -7.96 9.18
C LEU A 329 -5.80 -7.71 10.41
N TRP A 330 -4.56 -7.32 10.15
CA TRP A 330 -3.51 -7.05 11.12
C TRP A 330 -3.18 -5.57 11.13
N HIS A 331 -2.66 -5.06 12.25
CA HIS A 331 -2.11 -3.71 12.31
C HIS A 331 -0.83 -3.62 13.13
N LEU A 332 -0.02 -2.61 12.79
CA LEU A 332 1.15 -2.17 13.53
C LEU A 332 0.96 -0.70 13.90
N GLY A 333 1.11 -0.37 15.18
CA GLY A 333 0.87 0.97 15.71
C GLY A 333 -0.43 1.08 16.50
N ASP A 334 -0.55 2.21 17.19
CA ASP A 334 -1.68 2.49 18.08
C ASP A 334 -2.83 3.04 17.26
N VAL A 335 -3.84 2.21 17.00
CA VAL A 335 -4.98 2.63 16.16
C VAL A 335 -6.05 3.39 16.92
N ASP A 336 -5.97 3.39 18.25
CA ASP A 336 -6.67 4.24 19.21
C ASP A 336 -6.12 3.85 20.61
N THR A 337 -5.99 4.79 21.57
CA THR A 337 -6.08 4.46 23.01
C THR A 337 -7.19 3.44 23.16
N PRO A 338 -6.99 2.29 23.83
CA PRO A 338 -7.94 1.20 23.76
C PRO A 338 -9.33 1.72 24.11
N ILE A 339 -10.18 1.93 23.10
CA ILE A 339 -11.61 1.79 23.29
C ILE A 339 -11.68 0.33 23.61
N SER A 340 -11.73 0.03 24.90
CA SER A 340 -11.89 -1.32 25.39
C SER A 340 -12.95 -1.97 24.54
N ILE A 341 -12.53 -2.83 23.60
CA ILE A 341 -13.33 -3.99 23.25
C ILE A 341 -13.61 -4.55 24.63
N ASN A 342 -14.89 -4.52 25.03
CA ASN A 342 -15.38 -5.08 26.28
C ASN A 342 -14.42 -6.17 26.67
N SER A 343 -13.69 -5.95 27.76
CA SER A 343 -12.69 -6.85 28.32
C SER A 343 -12.90 -8.23 27.73
N ILE A 344 -11.95 -8.78 26.96
CA ILE A 344 -11.96 -10.22 26.65
C ILE A 344 -12.44 -10.83 27.95
N LYS A 345 -13.62 -11.47 27.95
CA LYS A 345 -14.04 -12.19 29.14
C LYS A 345 -13.00 -13.28 29.21
N HIS A 346 -11.89 -12.98 29.87
CA HIS A 346 -11.14 -13.97 30.59
C HIS A 346 -12.25 -14.63 31.38
N SER A 347 -12.57 -15.86 31.01
CA SER A 347 -13.11 -16.84 31.93
C SER A 347 -12.05 -16.98 33.01
N THR A 348 -11.91 -15.93 33.84
CA THR A 348 -10.95 -15.90 34.93
C THR A 348 -11.43 -16.97 35.86
N ILE A 349 -10.66 -18.06 35.94
CA ILE A 349 -10.86 -19.04 36.98
C ILE A 349 -10.76 -18.24 38.29
N LEU A 350 -11.83 -18.22 39.08
CA LEU A 350 -11.83 -17.64 40.42
C LEU A 350 -11.30 -18.73 41.35
N TRP A 351 -10.12 -18.51 41.93
CA TRP A 351 -9.49 -19.45 42.84
C TRP A 351 -8.63 -18.71 43.86
N SER A 352 -8.29 -19.37 44.95
CA SER A 352 -7.39 -18.87 45.99
C SER A 352 -6.20 -19.82 46.18
N ILE A 353 -5.09 -19.27 46.67
CA ILE A 353 -3.94 -20.04 47.16
C ILE A 353 -3.71 -19.67 48.61
N TYR A 354 -3.56 -20.66 49.47
CA TYR A 354 -3.22 -20.44 50.87
C TYR A 354 -2.47 -21.65 51.47
N PRO A 355 -1.58 -21.43 52.46
CA PRO A 355 -1.10 -20.12 52.89
C PRO A 355 -0.18 -19.49 51.83
N ASN A 356 -0.07 -18.16 51.85
CA ASN A 356 0.88 -17.41 51.03
C ASN A 356 1.26 -16.13 51.81
N PRO A 357 2.47 -16.06 52.41
CA PRO A 357 3.63 -16.95 52.22
C PRO A 357 3.42 -18.40 52.75
N ASN A 358 4.26 -19.35 52.32
CA ASN A 358 4.23 -20.75 52.75
C ASN A 358 5.63 -21.38 52.87
N ASN A 359 5.71 -22.61 53.39
CA ASN A 359 6.98 -23.36 53.57
C ASN A 359 7.16 -24.45 52.51
N GLY A 360 6.67 -24.21 51.29
CA GLY A 360 6.69 -25.14 50.17
C GLY A 360 5.44 -26.03 50.05
N ASN A 361 4.53 -25.94 51.02
CA ASN A 361 3.22 -26.61 50.99
C ASN A 361 2.11 -25.58 50.86
N PHE A 362 1.25 -25.69 49.85
CA PHE A 362 0.14 -24.76 49.66
C PHE A 362 -1.07 -25.44 49.00
N THR A 363 -2.24 -24.84 49.22
CA THR A 363 -3.51 -25.34 48.73
C THR A 363 -4.09 -24.39 47.69
N ILE A 364 -4.53 -24.96 46.57
CA ILE A 364 -5.32 -24.33 45.51
C ILE A 364 -6.79 -24.63 45.79
N ASN A 365 -7.62 -23.60 45.85
CA ASN A 365 -9.08 -23.75 46.00
C ASN A 365 -9.80 -23.02 44.87
N THR A 366 -10.43 -23.74 43.95
CA THR A 366 -11.23 -23.21 42.83
C THR A 366 -12.68 -22.95 43.21
N SER A 367 -13.12 -23.41 44.40
CA SER A 367 -14.52 -23.38 44.87
C SER A 367 -15.52 -24.05 43.93
N ASN A 368 -15.05 -24.81 42.93
CA ASN A 368 -15.86 -25.53 41.95
C ASN A 368 -15.61 -27.05 42.09
N PRO A 369 -16.56 -27.81 42.67
CA PRO A 369 -16.44 -29.26 42.85
C PRO A 369 -16.29 -30.06 41.55
N SER A 370 -16.65 -29.47 40.41
CA SER A 370 -16.54 -30.09 39.08
C SER A 370 -15.39 -29.49 38.26
N PHE A 371 -14.45 -28.78 38.90
CA PHE A 371 -13.30 -28.22 38.20
C PHE A 371 -12.44 -29.34 37.60
N ASP A 372 -12.02 -29.16 36.36
CA ASP A 372 -11.09 -30.04 35.66
C ASP A 372 -10.04 -29.20 34.94
N GLY A 373 -8.75 -29.48 35.15
CA GLY A 373 -7.69 -28.65 34.61
C GLY A 373 -6.28 -29.10 34.95
N ILE A 374 -5.30 -28.29 34.56
CA ILE A 374 -3.88 -28.51 34.81
C ILE A 374 -3.36 -27.37 35.68
N VAL A 375 -2.63 -27.73 36.73
CA VAL A 375 -1.78 -26.80 37.48
C VAL A 375 -0.33 -26.97 37.05
N SER A 376 0.34 -25.85 36.82
CA SER A 376 1.79 -25.80 36.60
C SER A 376 2.42 -24.78 37.55
N VAL A 377 3.54 -25.13 38.18
CA VAL A 377 4.30 -24.25 39.06
C VAL A 377 5.65 -23.99 38.44
N TYR A 378 6.03 -22.73 38.30
CA TYR A 378 7.27 -22.28 37.68
C TYR A 378 8.14 -21.58 38.72
N ASP A 379 9.45 -21.82 38.68
CA ASP A 379 10.40 -20.94 39.37
C ASP A 379 10.58 -19.62 38.61
N ILE A 380 11.26 -18.64 39.21
CA ILE A 380 11.49 -17.32 38.59
C ILE A 380 12.26 -17.35 37.27
N THR A 381 12.94 -18.45 36.95
CA THR A 381 13.66 -18.59 35.68
C THR A 381 12.75 -19.11 34.56
N GLY A 382 11.48 -19.42 34.88
CA GLY A 382 10.51 -19.98 33.94
C GLY A 382 10.57 -21.50 33.81
N ARG A 383 11.38 -22.19 34.63
CA ARG A 383 11.44 -23.65 34.63
C ARG A 383 10.23 -24.22 35.37
N VAL A 384 9.58 -25.22 34.77
CA VAL A 384 8.46 -25.95 35.38
C VAL A 384 8.97 -26.86 36.49
N VAL A 385 8.46 -26.66 37.70
CA VAL A 385 8.77 -27.43 38.92
C VAL A 385 7.71 -28.48 39.21
N ILE A 386 6.44 -28.16 38.94
CA ILE A 386 5.30 -29.08 39.05
C ILE A 386 4.44 -28.89 37.81
N SER A 387 3.93 -29.98 37.23
CA SER A 387 2.83 -29.95 36.26
C SER A 387 1.94 -31.17 36.48
N LYS A 388 0.66 -30.96 36.77
CA LYS A 388 -0.27 -32.06 37.11
C LYS A 388 -1.71 -31.71 36.74
N ALA A 389 -2.47 -32.71 36.30
CA ALA A 389 -3.92 -32.61 36.22
C ALA A 389 -4.54 -32.56 37.64
N ILE A 390 -5.57 -31.74 37.82
CA ILE A 390 -6.32 -31.60 39.06
C ILE A 390 -7.83 -31.67 38.76
N HIS A 391 -8.56 -32.34 39.65
CA HIS A 391 -10.00 -32.56 39.52
C HIS A 391 -10.70 -32.28 40.85
N GLY A 392 -11.65 -31.35 40.84
CA GLY A 392 -12.41 -30.93 42.01
C GLY A 392 -11.97 -29.59 42.61
N ALA A 393 -12.60 -29.24 43.73
CA ALA A 393 -12.54 -27.88 44.27
C ALA A 393 -11.20 -27.51 44.91
N THR A 394 -10.48 -28.48 45.51
CA THR A 394 -9.34 -28.19 46.39
C THR A 394 -8.22 -29.18 46.20
N HIS A 395 -6.98 -28.68 46.05
CA HIS A 395 -5.78 -29.50 45.89
C HIS A 395 -4.60 -28.93 46.66
N THR A 396 -3.94 -29.76 47.45
CA THR A 396 -2.69 -29.42 48.13
C THR A 396 -1.49 -29.87 47.30
N LEU A 397 -0.51 -28.98 47.14
CA LEU A 397 0.71 -29.20 46.39
C LEU A 397 1.91 -28.97 47.29
N GLN A 398 2.91 -29.84 47.12
CA GLN A 398 4.18 -29.79 47.83
C GLN A 398 5.31 -29.57 46.83
N LEU A 399 6.06 -28.49 46.99
CA LEU A 399 7.29 -28.22 46.26
C LEU A 399 8.43 -29.13 46.74
N PRO A 400 9.46 -29.33 45.90
CA PRO A 400 10.67 -30.08 46.30
C PRO A 400 11.28 -29.56 47.59
N ALA A 401 11.87 -30.45 48.38
CA ALA A 401 12.50 -30.10 49.64
C ALA A 401 13.59 -29.03 49.43
N GLY A 402 13.57 -27.98 50.26
CA GLY A 402 14.50 -26.85 50.15
C GLY A 402 14.09 -25.77 49.14
N ALA A 403 12.90 -25.85 48.54
CA ALA A 403 12.35 -24.75 47.74
C ALA A 403 12.27 -23.46 48.57
N LYS A 404 12.78 -22.35 48.01
CA LYS A 404 12.74 -21.00 48.60
C LYS A 404 12.60 -19.96 47.50
N GLY A 405 11.96 -18.85 47.82
CA GLY A 405 11.80 -17.72 46.93
C GLY A 405 10.44 -17.67 46.23
N ILE A 406 10.39 -17.00 45.09
CA ILE A 406 9.15 -16.70 44.37
C ILE A 406 8.86 -17.79 43.35
N TYR A 407 7.60 -18.21 43.28
CA TYR A 407 7.10 -19.12 42.24
C TYR A 407 5.82 -18.55 41.61
N ILE A 408 5.59 -18.91 40.35
CA ILE A 408 4.35 -18.60 39.62
C ILE A 408 3.54 -19.89 39.50
N VAL A 409 2.32 -19.88 40.02
CA VAL A 409 1.36 -20.96 39.88
C VAL A 409 0.38 -20.59 38.78
N LYS A 410 0.36 -21.37 37.69
CA LYS A 410 -0.57 -21.27 36.58
C LYS A 410 -1.64 -22.35 36.74
N LEU A 411 -2.90 -21.96 36.64
CA LEU A 411 -4.04 -22.85 36.58
C LEU A 411 -4.71 -22.70 35.20
N GLN A 412 -4.96 -23.83 34.54
CA GLN A 412 -5.55 -23.88 33.20
C GLN A 412 -6.72 -24.88 33.16
N SER A 413 -7.85 -24.49 32.56
CA SER A 413 -9.02 -25.34 32.31
C SER A 413 -9.57 -25.04 30.92
N GLY A 414 -9.42 -25.97 29.97
CA GLY A 414 -9.59 -25.67 28.55
C GLY A 414 -8.67 -24.52 28.10
N ASP A 415 -9.28 -23.49 27.49
CA ASP A 415 -8.59 -22.26 27.06
C ASP A 415 -8.47 -21.20 28.17
N ALA A 416 -9.15 -21.40 29.30
CA ALA A 416 -9.10 -20.47 30.43
C ALA A 416 -7.78 -20.62 31.20
N VAL A 417 -7.04 -19.53 31.37
CA VAL A 417 -5.77 -19.49 32.11
C VAL A 417 -5.81 -18.41 33.19
N SER A 418 -5.33 -18.74 34.39
CA SER A 418 -5.16 -17.80 35.50
C SER A 418 -3.84 -18.08 36.22
N THR A 419 -3.16 -17.03 36.70
CA THR A 419 -1.87 -17.17 37.40
C THR A 419 -1.87 -16.45 38.74
N LYS A 420 -1.12 -16.98 39.70
CA LYS A 420 -0.87 -16.35 41.00
C LYS A 420 0.58 -16.54 41.42
N LYS A 421 1.13 -15.52 42.08
CA LYS A 421 2.45 -15.55 42.69
C LYS A 421 2.36 -16.15 44.09
N ILE A 422 3.28 -17.03 44.44
CA ILE A 422 3.50 -17.50 45.82
C ILE A 422 4.91 -17.16 46.30
N LEU A 423 5.03 -16.90 47.59
CA LEU A 423 6.31 -16.75 48.29
C LEU A 423 6.55 -17.97 49.17
N VAL A 424 7.72 -18.57 49.03
CA VAL A 424 8.18 -19.73 49.81
C VAL A 424 9.33 -19.31 50.71
N GLU A 425 9.16 -19.43 52.04
CA GLU A 425 10.11 -18.97 53.06
C GLU A 425 11.05 -20.07 53.58
#